data_AF-A0A7V3T195-F1
#
_entry.id   AF-A0A7V3T195-F1
#
_cell.length_a   1.000
_cell.length_b   1.000
_cell.length_c   1.000
_cell.angle_alpha   90.00
_cell.angle_beta   90.00
_cell.angle_gamma   90.00
#
_symmetry.space_group_name_H-M   'P 1'
#
loop_
_entity.id
_entity.type
_entity.pdbx_description
1 polymer ?
#
loop_
_entity_poly.entity_id
_entity_poly.type
_entity_poly.pdbx_seq_one_letter_code
_entity_poly.pdbx_strand_id
1 'polypeptide(L)'
;MAVELSATRLLAPTYGTSQIVWTVVIGLIMISLSIGNVLGGRIADKYNSMDKLYALIWLASLWIAAIPLAGRYIVVLSGALLALFLPGNLIVTGSIISCLVIFSFPLVILGMASPYLVKLGVKDIENNGKTTGEIYAISTIGSIIGTFIPTFLTIPAKGIGTHKTFVIFALILNILCLYYFITIKRRYIRTIISTAIMLTFI
;
A
#
# COMPACT_ATOMS: atom_id res chain seq x y z
N MET A 1 3.78 -4.92 -2.64
CA MET A 1 4.72 -4.90 -3.78
C MET A 1 4.44 -3.82 -4.80
N ALA A 2 3.23 -3.68 -5.37
CA ALA A 2 2.97 -2.65 -6.39
C ALA A 2 3.24 -1.21 -5.92
N VAL A 3 2.73 -0.88 -4.72
CA VAL A 3 2.96 0.40 -4.03
C VAL A 3 4.45 0.62 -3.76
N GLU A 4 5.19 -0.43 -3.42
CA GLU A 4 6.61 -0.35 -3.07
C GLU A 4 7.49 -0.02 -4.27
N LEU A 5 7.31 -0.70 -5.40
CA LEU A 5 8.06 -0.37 -6.61
C LEU A 5 7.67 1.00 -7.15
N SER A 6 6.38 1.34 -7.09
CA SER A 6 5.90 2.66 -7.49
C SER A 6 6.44 3.77 -6.57
N ALA A 7 6.66 3.49 -5.28
CA ALA A 7 7.22 4.44 -4.32
C ALA A 7 8.65 4.85 -4.67
N THR A 8 9.51 3.88 -5.02
CA THR A 8 10.89 4.18 -5.45
C THR A 8 10.90 5.08 -6.69
N ARG A 9 9.97 4.88 -7.62
CA ARG A 9 9.80 5.70 -8.83
C ARG A 9 9.20 7.07 -8.54
N LEU A 10 8.37 7.20 -7.51
CA LEU A 10 7.83 8.48 -7.08
C LEU A 10 8.90 9.36 -6.43
N LEU A 11 9.83 8.76 -5.69
CA LEU A 11 10.91 9.45 -4.98
C LEU A 11 12.14 9.75 -5.87
N ALA A 12 12.30 9.03 -6.97
CA ALA A 12 13.44 9.18 -7.89
C ALA A 12 13.67 10.61 -8.43
N PRO A 13 12.65 11.41 -8.82
CA PRO A 13 12.87 12.74 -9.38
C PRO A 13 13.47 13.75 -8.39
N THR A 14 13.26 13.59 -7.08
CA THR A 14 13.68 14.56 -6.06
C THR A 14 14.88 14.11 -5.24
N TYR A 15 15.00 12.81 -4.99
CA TYR A 15 16.08 12.24 -4.18
C TYR A 15 17.08 11.43 -5.03
N GLY A 16 16.82 11.29 -6.33
CA GLY A 16 17.64 10.51 -7.24
C GLY A 16 17.41 9.00 -7.12
N THR A 17 18.13 8.26 -7.95
CA THR A 17 18.07 6.79 -8.04
C THR A 17 19.27 6.11 -7.37
N SER A 18 19.82 6.73 -6.32
CA SER A 18 21.00 6.17 -5.63
C SER A 18 20.65 4.86 -4.93
N GLN A 19 21.64 3.96 -4.83
CA GLN A 19 21.49 2.69 -4.11
C GLN A 19 21.13 2.90 -2.64
N ILE A 20 21.60 4.00 -2.05
CA ILE A 20 21.30 4.39 -0.67
C ILE A 20 19.81 4.68 -0.51
N VAL A 21 19.22 5.52 -1.37
CA VAL A 21 17.78 5.84 -1.33
C VAL A 21 16.94 4.58 -1.54
N TRP A 22 17.33 3.73 -2.50
CA TRP A 22 16.63 2.47 -2.75
C TRP A 22 16.64 1.55 -1.53
N THR A 23 17.79 1.43 -0.85
CA THR A 23 17.95 0.63 0.37
C THR A 23 17.08 1.16 1.51
N VAL A 24 17.05 2.47 1.69
CA VAL A 24 16.20 3.14 2.70
C VAL A 24 14.72 2.86 2.45
N VAL A 25 14.26 2.99 1.21
CA VAL A 25 12.85 2.79 0.86
C VAL A 25 12.44 1.34 1.12
N ILE A 26 13.20 0.36 0.62
CA ILE A 26 12.90 -1.06 0.88
C ILE A 26 12.92 -1.36 2.38
N GLY A 27 13.95 -0.89 3.10
CA GLY A 27 14.08 -1.11 4.53
C GLY A 27 12.87 -0.58 5.31
N LEU A 28 12.43 0.64 5.03
CA LEU A 28 11.25 1.23 5.68
C LEU A 28 9.97 0.48 5.34
N ILE A 29 9.80 0.08 4.08
CA ILE A 29 8.63 -0.67 3.64
C ILE A 29 8.56 -2.03 4.34
N MET A 30 9.68 -2.75 4.45
CA MET A 30 9.76 -4.03 5.17
C MET A 30 9.45 -3.85 6.66
N ILE A 31 9.94 -2.77 7.29
CA ILE A 31 9.63 -2.44 8.69
C ILE A 31 8.13 -2.20 8.85
N SER A 32 7.52 -1.37 7.99
CA SER A 32 6.08 -1.09 8.02
C SER A 32 5.26 -2.37 7.82
N LEU A 33 5.63 -3.22 6.86
CA LEU A 33 4.96 -4.51 6.63
C LEU A 33 5.12 -5.46 7.82
N SER A 34 6.30 -5.52 8.43
CA SER A 34 6.56 -6.33 9.63
C SER A 34 5.69 -5.89 10.81
N ILE A 35 5.60 -4.59 11.06
CA ILE A 35 4.68 -4.02 12.06
C ILE A 35 3.24 -4.38 11.71
N GLY A 36 2.86 -4.25 10.45
CA GLY A 36 1.56 -4.66 9.92
C GLY A 36 1.25 -6.13 10.19
N ASN A 37 2.20 -7.04 9.97
CA ASN A 37 2.02 -8.46 10.20
C ASN A 37 1.70 -8.77 11.67
N VAL A 38 2.46 -8.18 12.60
CA VAL A 38 2.26 -8.38 14.05
C VAL A 38 0.93 -7.79 14.50
N LEU A 39 0.63 -6.55 14.08
CA LEU A 39 -0.63 -5.90 14.44
C LEU A 39 -1.83 -6.60 13.80
N GLY A 40 -1.69 -7.14 12.59
CA GLY A 40 -2.74 -7.86 11.87
C GLY A 40 -3.18 -9.10 12.63
N GLY A 41 -2.22 -9.91 13.12
CA GLY A 41 -2.53 -11.05 13.98
C GLY A 41 -3.25 -10.64 15.26
N ARG A 42 -2.75 -9.62 15.98
CA ARG A 42 -3.36 -9.12 17.22
C ARG A 42 -4.77 -8.56 17.02
N ILE A 43 -5.00 -7.82 15.94
CA ILE A 43 -6.32 -7.23 15.64
C ILE A 43 -7.29 -8.32 15.20
N ALA A 44 -6.84 -9.32 14.44
CA ALA A 44 -7.66 -10.45 14.04
C ALA A 44 -8.09 -11.29 15.25
N ASP A 45 -7.20 -11.50 16.22
CA ASP A 45 -7.54 -12.16 17.49
C ASP A 45 -8.57 -11.36 18.29
N LYS A 46 -8.39 -10.04 18.38
CA LYS A 46 -9.33 -9.17 19.11
C LYS A 46 -10.68 -9.03 18.40
N TYR A 47 -10.66 -9.02 17.07
CA TYR A 47 -11.83 -8.74 16.25
C TYR A 47 -11.92 -9.77 15.11
N ASN A 48 -12.61 -10.87 15.39
CA ASN A 48 -12.83 -11.97 14.45
C ASN A 48 -13.90 -11.63 13.39
N SER A 49 -13.70 -10.54 12.64
CA SER A 49 -14.69 -10.01 11.70
C SER A 49 -14.06 -9.63 10.37
N MET A 50 -14.57 -10.24 9.29
CA MET A 50 -14.18 -9.93 7.92
C MET A 50 -14.50 -8.45 7.55
N ASP A 51 -15.54 -7.86 8.15
CA ASP A 51 -15.92 -6.45 7.99
C ASP A 51 -14.79 -5.47 8.36
N LYS A 52 -14.03 -5.76 9.42
CA LYS A 52 -12.93 -4.87 9.86
C LYS A 52 -11.72 -4.97 8.94
N LEU A 53 -11.41 -6.17 8.45
CA LEU A 53 -10.35 -6.37 7.48
C LEU A 53 -10.63 -5.54 6.21
N TYR A 54 -11.83 -5.66 5.63
CA TYR A 54 -12.19 -4.88 4.45
C TYR A 54 -12.29 -3.38 4.72
N ALA A 55 -12.69 -2.97 5.93
CA ALA A 55 -12.67 -1.55 6.31
C ALA A 55 -11.24 -0.99 6.39
N LEU A 56 -10.29 -1.77 6.93
CA LEU A 56 -8.87 -1.41 6.97
C LEU A 56 -8.30 -1.33 5.54
N ILE A 57 -8.53 -2.34 4.71
CA ILE A 57 -8.07 -2.34 3.31
C ILE A 57 -8.68 -1.16 2.53
N TRP A 58 -9.96 -0.84 2.75
CA TRP A 58 -10.60 0.33 2.15
C TRP A 58 -9.93 1.64 2.57
N LEU A 59 -9.56 1.76 3.85
CA LEU A 59 -8.84 2.93 4.37
C LEU A 59 -7.43 3.03 3.77
N ALA A 60 -6.73 1.90 3.60
CA ALA A 60 -5.45 1.86 2.91
C ALA A 60 -5.58 2.26 1.43
N SER A 61 -6.61 1.77 0.73
CA SER A 61 -6.91 2.13 -0.65
C SER A 61 -7.12 3.64 -0.81
N LEU A 62 -7.90 4.27 0.07
CA LEU A 62 -8.09 5.72 0.08
C LEU A 62 -6.77 6.47 0.26
N TRP A 63 -5.95 6.02 1.20
CA TRP A 63 -4.65 6.65 1.44
C TRP A 63 -3.73 6.50 0.21
N ILE A 64 -3.70 5.33 -0.42
CA ILE A 64 -2.89 5.06 -1.62
C ILE A 64 -3.34 5.94 -2.79
N ALA A 65 -4.64 6.17 -2.97
CA ALA A 65 -5.15 7.10 -3.98
C ALA A 65 -4.76 8.56 -3.68
N ALA A 66 -4.59 8.92 -2.41
CA ALA A 66 -4.16 10.25 -1.99
C ALA A 66 -2.63 10.46 -2.11
N ILE A 67 -1.82 9.40 -2.05
CA ILE A 67 -0.35 9.45 -2.20
C ILE A 67 0.10 10.25 -3.43
N PRO A 68 -0.39 9.99 -4.66
CA PRO A 68 0.14 10.67 -5.83
C PRO A 68 -0.30 12.14 -5.92
N LEU A 69 -1.37 12.53 -5.21
CA LEU A 69 -1.82 13.93 -5.05
C LEU A 69 -1.01 14.66 -3.99
N ALA A 70 -0.94 14.11 -2.78
CA ALA A 70 -0.23 14.70 -1.64
C ALA A 70 1.30 14.58 -1.78
N GLY A 71 1.77 13.47 -2.35
CA GLY A 71 3.17 13.12 -2.49
C GLY A 71 3.94 14.12 -3.34
N ARG A 72 3.35 14.69 -4.40
CA ARG A 72 4.00 15.77 -5.16
C ARG A 72 4.30 16.98 -4.27
N TYR A 73 3.35 17.39 -3.44
CA TYR A 73 3.54 18.53 -2.55
C TYR A 73 4.48 18.20 -1.40
N ILE A 74 4.30 17.06 -0.73
CA ILE A 74 5.12 16.66 0.42
C ILE A 74 6.58 16.49 0.00
N VAL A 75 6.83 15.83 -1.14
CA VAL A 75 8.19 15.56 -1.63
C VAL A 75 8.91 16.84 -2.07
N VAL A 76 8.20 17.79 -2.71
CA VAL A 76 8.77 19.10 -3.06
C VAL A 76 9.00 19.95 -1.81
N LEU A 77 8.06 19.95 -0.85
CA LEU A 77 8.15 20.72 0.38
C LEU A 77 9.28 20.20 1.28
N SER A 78 9.44 18.89 1.42
CA SER A 78 10.53 18.29 2.20
C SER A 78 11.89 18.54 1.55
N GLY A 79 11.97 18.48 0.21
CA GLY A 79 13.17 18.86 -0.52
C GLY A 79 13.56 20.33 -0.30
N ALA A 80 12.59 21.24 -0.39
CA ALA A 80 12.80 22.67 -0.20
C ALA A 80 13.15 23.05 1.25
N LEU A 81 12.43 22.51 2.25
CA LEU A 81 12.70 22.75 3.67
C LEU A 81 14.08 22.24 4.06
N LEU A 82 14.40 20.99 3.72
CA LEU A 82 15.69 20.43 4.10
C LEU A 82 16.86 21.15 3.40
N ALA A 83 16.66 21.68 2.17
CA ALA A 83 17.68 22.45 1.45
C ALA A 83 18.06 23.74 2.18
N LEU A 84 17.14 24.29 2.98
CA LEU A 84 17.37 25.49 3.80
C LEU A 84 18.04 25.17 5.15
N PHE A 85 17.85 23.97 5.71
CA PHE A 85 18.30 23.65 7.07
C PHE A 85 19.49 22.68 7.17
N LEU A 86 19.69 21.76 6.22
CA LEU A 86 20.65 20.64 6.34
C LEU A 86 21.32 20.30 4.99
N PRO A 87 22.36 21.06 4.58
CA PRO A 87 22.99 20.87 3.27
C PRO A 87 23.74 19.53 3.10
N GLY A 88 24.17 18.90 4.19
CA GLY A 88 25.11 17.76 4.14
C GLY A 88 24.52 16.36 3.91
N ASN A 89 23.23 16.14 4.16
CA ASN A 89 22.62 14.80 4.00
C ASN A 89 21.14 14.82 3.55
N LEU A 90 20.82 15.84 2.76
CA LEU A 90 19.47 16.17 2.27
C LEU A 90 18.71 14.98 1.69
N ILE A 91 19.43 14.18 0.90
CA ILE A 91 18.87 13.12 0.08
C ILE A 91 18.38 11.96 0.96
N VAL A 92 19.22 11.53 1.91
CA VAL A 92 18.91 10.38 2.78
C VAL A 92 17.80 10.76 3.75
N THR A 93 17.97 11.84 4.51
CA THR A 93 16.99 12.27 5.53
C THR A 93 15.65 12.63 4.91
N GLY A 94 15.64 13.31 3.76
CA GLY A 94 14.41 13.66 3.04
C GLY A 94 13.66 12.42 2.52
N SER A 95 14.39 11.43 1.98
CA SER A 95 13.79 10.18 1.54
C SER A 95 13.19 9.36 2.69
N ILE A 96 13.86 9.31 3.86
CA ILE A 96 13.36 8.63 5.05
C ILE A 96 12.04 9.27 5.52
N ILE A 97 12.03 10.58 5.73
CA ILE A 97 10.85 11.29 6.25
C ILE A 97 9.69 11.19 5.27
N SER A 98 9.93 11.41 3.99
CA SER A 98 8.90 11.29 2.95
C SER A 98 8.34 9.87 2.92
N CYS A 99 9.20 8.85 2.99
CA CYS A 99 8.77 7.47 2.92
C CYS A 99 7.95 7.07 4.15
N LEU A 100 8.37 7.49 5.34
CA LEU A 100 7.69 7.19 6.59
C LEU A 100 6.32 7.87 6.65
N VAL A 101 6.23 9.15 6.28
CA VAL A 101 4.96 9.90 6.33
C VAL A 101 3.98 9.42 5.25
N ILE A 102 4.45 9.18 4.04
CA ILE A 102 3.58 8.89 2.89
C ILE A 102 3.20 7.41 2.83
N PHE A 103 4.18 6.50 2.96
CA PHE A 103 3.99 5.09 2.66
C PHE A 103 3.81 4.20 3.90
N SER A 104 4.31 4.59 5.08
CA SER A 104 4.27 3.69 6.25
C SER A 104 2.85 3.29 6.62
N PHE A 105 1.93 4.26 6.71
CA PHE A 105 0.57 4.02 7.14
C PHE A 105 -0.21 3.00 6.27
N PRO A 106 -0.34 3.17 4.94
CA PRO A 106 -1.04 2.19 4.11
C PRO A 106 -0.32 0.84 4.07
N LEU A 107 1.02 0.81 4.14
CA LEU A 107 1.78 -0.43 4.10
C LEU A 107 1.65 -1.24 5.39
N VAL A 108 1.58 -0.59 6.56
CA VAL A 108 1.24 -1.26 7.81
C VAL A 108 -0.13 -1.96 7.66
N ILE A 109 -1.13 -1.26 7.13
CA ILE A 109 -2.46 -1.84 6.95
C ILE A 109 -2.45 -2.99 5.93
N LEU A 110 -1.77 -2.84 4.79
CA LEU A 110 -1.65 -3.91 3.80
C LEU A 110 -0.89 -5.12 4.35
N GLY A 111 0.12 -4.90 5.21
CA GLY A 111 0.83 -5.96 5.93
C GLY A 111 -0.07 -6.75 6.87
N MET A 112 -1.17 -6.17 7.36
CA MET A 112 -2.12 -6.90 8.21
C MET A 112 -2.90 -7.98 7.44
N ALA A 113 -3.03 -7.88 6.12
CA ALA A 113 -3.99 -8.68 5.37
C ALA A 113 -3.74 -10.19 5.45
N SER A 114 -2.50 -10.64 5.24
CA SER A 114 -2.14 -12.07 5.26
C SER A 114 -2.42 -12.74 6.61
N PRO A 115 -1.87 -12.28 7.75
CA PRO A 115 -2.13 -12.92 9.05
C PRO A 115 -3.60 -12.81 9.48
N TYR A 116 -4.30 -11.74 9.10
CA TYR A 116 -5.73 -11.60 9.38
C TYR A 116 -6.54 -12.65 8.61
N LEU A 117 -6.27 -12.82 7.31
CA LEU A 117 -6.93 -13.85 6.49
C LEU A 117 -6.61 -15.26 6.97
N VAL A 118 -5.37 -15.53 7.38
CA VAL A 118 -5.01 -16.81 7.99
C VAL A 118 -5.87 -17.07 9.22
N LYS A 119 -6.00 -16.09 10.12
CA LYS A 119 -6.83 -16.23 11.31
C LYS A 119 -8.31 -16.49 10.99
N LEU A 120 -8.87 -15.80 10.00
CA LEU A 120 -10.28 -15.96 9.61
C LEU A 120 -10.55 -17.27 8.83
N GLY A 121 -9.56 -17.76 8.07
CA GLY A 121 -9.67 -18.95 7.23
C GLY A 121 -9.42 -20.26 7.99
N VAL A 122 -8.61 -20.23 9.04
CA VAL A 122 -8.30 -21.40 9.86
C VAL A 122 -9.47 -21.65 10.82
N LYS A 123 -10.28 -22.65 10.50
CA LYS A 123 -11.41 -23.10 11.33
C LYS A 123 -11.06 -24.33 12.18
N ASP A 124 -10.21 -25.21 11.67
CA ASP A 124 -9.82 -26.47 12.31
C ASP A 124 -8.30 -26.60 12.42
N ILE A 125 -7.85 -27.22 13.52
CA ILE A 125 -6.42 -27.42 13.82
C ILE A 125 -5.75 -28.34 12.79
N GLU A 126 -6.47 -29.35 12.30
CA GLU A 126 -5.95 -30.34 11.33
C GLU A 126 -5.65 -29.73 9.95
N ASN A 127 -6.45 -28.76 9.50
CA ASN A 127 -6.27 -28.11 8.19
C ASN A 127 -5.51 -26.78 8.25
N ASN A 128 -5.02 -26.39 9.43
CA ASN A 128 -4.38 -25.09 9.66
C ASN A 128 -3.18 -24.85 8.73
N GLY A 129 -2.33 -25.86 8.56
CA GLY A 129 -1.14 -25.76 7.69
C GLY A 129 -1.49 -25.57 6.21
N LYS A 130 -2.51 -26.29 5.72
CA LYS A 130 -2.95 -26.22 4.32
C LYS A 130 -3.54 -24.84 3.99
N THR A 131 -4.50 -24.37 4.78
CA THR A 131 -5.13 -23.05 4.58
C THR A 131 -4.10 -21.91 4.65
N THR A 132 -3.18 -21.99 5.61
CA THR A 132 -2.09 -21.02 5.74
C THR A 132 -1.21 -21.02 4.49
N GLY A 133 -0.80 -22.21 4.01
CA GLY A 133 -0.01 -22.35 2.79
C GLY A 133 -0.70 -21.80 1.55
N GLU A 134 -1.99 -22.07 1.36
CA GLU A 134 -2.78 -21.54 0.24
C GLU A 134 -2.85 -20.01 0.25
N ILE A 135 -3.07 -19.40 1.42
CA ILE A 135 -3.09 -17.93 1.57
C ILE A 135 -1.72 -17.33 1.23
N TYR A 136 -0.62 -17.92 1.70
CA TYR A 136 0.72 -17.45 1.36
C TYR A 136 1.06 -17.64 -0.13
N ALA A 137 0.62 -18.74 -0.75
CA ALA A 137 0.80 -18.97 -2.19
C ALA A 137 0.09 -17.90 -3.01
N ILE A 138 -1.19 -17.61 -2.71
CA ILE A 138 -1.95 -16.55 -3.38
C ILE A 138 -1.32 -15.18 -3.14
N SER A 139 -0.86 -14.90 -1.92
CA SER A 139 -0.17 -13.65 -1.58
C SER A 139 1.13 -13.47 -2.37
N THR A 140 1.87 -14.55 -2.58
CA THR A 140 3.11 -14.56 -3.37
C THR A 140 2.81 -14.32 -4.86
N ILE A 141 1.81 -15.00 -5.41
CA ILE A 141 1.37 -14.77 -6.80
C ILE A 141 0.91 -13.31 -6.99
N GLY A 142 0.11 -12.80 -6.06
CA GLY A 142 -0.33 -11.40 -6.07
C GLY A 142 0.84 -10.42 -5.96
N SER A 143 1.87 -10.76 -5.19
CA SER A 143 3.10 -9.97 -5.09
C SER A 143 3.91 -9.96 -6.38
N ILE A 144 4.01 -11.09 -7.08
CA ILE A 144 4.63 -11.18 -8.41
C ILE A 144 3.86 -10.31 -9.40
N ILE A 145 2.54 -10.49 -9.51
CA ILE A 145 1.69 -9.69 -10.40
C ILE A 145 1.83 -8.20 -10.06
N GLY A 146 1.78 -7.87 -8.77
CA GLY A 146 1.97 -6.53 -8.26
C GLY A 146 3.37 -5.97 -8.47
N THR A 147 4.38 -6.77 -8.76
CA THR A 147 5.74 -6.29 -9.09
C THR A 147 5.90 -6.08 -10.59
N PHE A 148 5.41 -7.02 -11.39
CA PHE A 148 5.59 -7.02 -12.84
C PHE A 148 4.68 -6.00 -13.53
N ILE A 149 3.40 -5.90 -13.14
CA ILE A 149 2.45 -4.99 -13.80
C ILE A 149 2.88 -3.51 -13.68
N PRO A 150 3.22 -2.96 -12.49
CA PRO A 150 3.78 -1.62 -12.36
C PRO A 150 4.97 -1.40 -13.27
N THR A 151 5.95 -2.28 -13.16
CA THR A 151 7.28 -2.09 -13.74
C THR A 151 7.27 -2.21 -15.27
N PHE A 152 6.54 -3.16 -15.84
CA PHE A 152 6.57 -3.46 -17.28
C PHE A 152 5.40 -2.88 -18.07
N LEU A 153 4.25 -2.63 -17.43
CA LEU A 153 3.04 -2.19 -18.13
C LEU A 153 2.64 -0.79 -17.70
N THR A 154 2.21 -0.61 -16.45
CA THR A 154 1.54 0.65 -16.05
C THR A 154 2.48 1.85 -15.94
N ILE A 155 3.72 1.71 -15.44
CA ILE A 155 4.66 2.84 -15.37
C ILE A 155 5.21 3.22 -16.77
N PRO A 156 5.70 2.28 -17.60
CA PRO A 156 6.27 2.62 -18.92
C PRO A 156 5.22 2.89 -20.01
N ALA A 157 3.95 2.51 -19.83
CA ALA A 157 2.90 2.82 -20.79
C ALA A 157 2.74 4.34 -20.98
N LYS A 158 2.78 4.79 -22.24
CA LYS A 158 2.53 6.18 -22.64
C LYS A 158 1.16 6.62 -22.10
N GLY A 159 1.16 7.56 -21.16
CA GLY A 159 -0.05 8.22 -20.63
C GLY A 159 -0.49 7.80 -19.22
N ILE A 160 0.07 6.72 -18.64
CA ILE A 160 -0.25 6.28 -17.27
C ILE A 160 0.74 6.87 -16.27
N GLY A 161 2.02 6.54 -16.41
CA GLY A 161 3.08 7.00 -15.51
C GLY A 161 2.88 6.56 -14.04
N THR A 162 3.76 7.03 -13.16
CA THR A 162 3.76 6.65 -11.74
C THR A 162 2.48 7.10 -11.02
N HIS A 163 1.97 8.31 -11.32
CA HIS A 163 0.77 8.88 -10.67
C HIS A 163 -0.45 7.99 -10.87
N LYS A 164 -0.82 7.69 -12.14
CA LYS A 164 -2.00 6.88 -12.42
C LYS A 164 -1.82 5.43 -12.01
N THR A 165 -0.60 4.91 -11.97
CA THR A 165 -0.33 3.57 -11.44
C THR A 165 -0.82 3.45 -9.99
N PHE A 166 -0.51 4.41 -9.12
CA PHE A 166 -1.02 4.42 -7.74
C PHE A 166 -2.54 4.45 -7.68
N VAL A 167 -3.19 5.28 -8.49
CA VAL A 167 -4.65 5.39 -8.55
C VAL A 167 -5.30 4.09 -9.04
N ILE A 168 -4.73 3.43 -10.06
CA ILE A 168 -5.22 2.15 -10.58
C ILE A 168 -5.17 1.06 -9.49
N PHE A 169 -4.04 0.92 -8.80
CA PHE A 169 -3.93 -0.08 -7.73
C PHE A 169 -4.83 0.25 -6.53
N ALA A 170 -4.97 1.53 -6.19
CA ALA A 170 -5.94 1.96 -5.18
C ALA A 170 -7.37 1.61 -5.58
N LEU A 171 -7.74 1.83 -6.85
CA LEU A 171 -9.05 1.53 -7.40
C LEU A 171 -9.35 0.03 -7.41
N ILE A 172 -8.38 -0.82 -7.78
CA ILE A 172 -8.52 -2.28 -7.70
C ILE A 172 -8.84 -2.71 -6.27
N LEU A 173 -8.08 -2.21 -5.28
CA LEU A 173 -8.35 -2.48 -3.86
C LEU A 173 -9.73 -1.95 -3.44
N ASN A 174 -10.13 -0.77 -3.93
CA ASN A 174 -11.41 -0.17 -3.61
C ASN A 174 -12.60 -0.99 -4.15
N ILE A 175 -12.49 -1.48 -5.39
CA ILE A 175 -13.50 -2.32 -6.05
C ILE A 175 -13.66 -3.64 -5.31
N LEU A 176 -12.56 -4.26 -4.85
CA LEU A 176 -12.63 -5.46 -4.02
C LEU A 176 -13.41 -5.22 -2.72
N CYS A 177 -13.13 -4.09 -2.04
CA CYS A 177 -13.90 -3.69 -0.86
C CYS A 177 -15.37 -3.39 -1.20
N LEU A 178 -15.63 -2.75 -2.33
CA LEU A 178 -16.99 -2.42 -2.78
C LEU A 178 -17.81 -3.69 -3.01
N TYR A 179 -17.25 -4.65 -3.74
CA TYR A 179 -17.88 -5.94 -4.00
C TYR A 179 -18.29 -6.66 -2.70
N TYR A 180 -17.38 -6.67 -1.72
CA TYR A 180 -17.66 -7.25 -0.41
C TYR A 180 -18.79 -6.50 0.34
N PHE A 181 -18.74 -5.17 0.42
CA PHE A 181 -19.75 -4.37 1.14
C PHE A 181 -21.12 -4.35 0.46
N ILE A 182 -21.18 -4.47 -0.86
CA ILE A 182 -22.44 -4.67 -1.61
C ILE A 182 -23.06 -6.03 -1.25
N THR A 183 -22.25 -7.09 -1.25
CA THR A 183 -22.73 -8.45 -0.94
C THR A 183 -23.32 -8.54 0.47
N ILE A 184 -22.76 -7.80 1.42
CA ILE A 184 -23.20 -7.76 2.82
C ILE A 184 -24.27 -6.68 3.08
N LYS A 185 -24.64 -5.89 2.05
CA LYS A 185 -25.62 -4.77 2.12
C LYS A 185 -25.35 -3.77 3.25
N ARG A 186 -24.09 -3.59 3.65
CA ARG A 186 -23.70 -2.75 4.81
C ARG A 186 -22.61 -1.76 4.41
N ARG A 187 -22.81 -0.47 4.72
CA ARG A 187 -21.88 0.66 4.42
C ARG A 187 -21.50 0.88 2.93
N TYR A 188 -22.19 0.23 1.99
CA TYR A 188 -21.89 0.29 0.55
C TYR A 188 -21.89 1.72 -0.05
N ILE A 189 -22.74 2.63 0.44
CA ILE A 189 -22.83 4.02 -0.07
C ILE A 189 -21.49 4.77 0.05
N ARG A 190 -20.77 4.61 1.18
CA ARG A 190 -19.47 5.28 1.38
C ARG A 190 -18.40 4.74 0.43
N THR A 191 -18.45 3.45 0.13
CA THR A 191 -17.50 2.81 -0.77
C THR A 191 -17.77 3.20 -2.22
N ILE A 192 -19.05 3.25 -2.65
CA ILE A 192 -19.43 3.74 -3.99
C ILE A 192 -18.92 5.16 -4.23
N ILE A 193 -19.12 6.07 -3.27
CA ILE A 193 -18.65 7.45 -3.36
C ILE A 193 -17.12 7.48 -3.53
N SER A 194 -16.39 6.68 -2.75
CA SER A 194 -14.93 6.61 -2.89
C SER A 194 -14.48 6.08 -4.26
N THR A 195 -15.18 5.09 -4.81
CA THR A 195 -14.86 4.54 -6.14
C THR A 195 -15.11 5.58 -7.23
N ALA A 196 -16.23 6.31 -7.16
CA ALA A 196 -16.56 7.38 -8.10
C ALA A 196 -15.54 8.53 -8.05
N ILE A 197 -15.09 8.90 -6.85
CA ILE A 197 -14.04 9.91 -6.67
C ILE A 197 -12.73 9.43 -7.29
N MET A 198 -12.31 8.18 -7.04
CA MET A 198 -11.06 7.63 -7.61
C MET A 198 -11.09 7.56 -9.14
N LEU A 199 -12.25 7.25 -9.74
CA LEU A 199 -12.42 7.25 -11.20
C LEU A 199 -12.23 8.64 -11.82
N THR A 200 -12.46 9.71 -11.05
CA THR A 200 -12.24 11.08 -11.51
C THR A 200 -10.74 11.44 -11.60
N PHE A 201 -9.87 10.66 -10.97
CA PHE A 201 -8.41 10.88 -10.93
C PHE A 201 -7.60 10.02 -11.93
N ILE A 202 -8.26 9.19 -12.76
CA ILE A 202 -7.65 8.36 -13.82
C ILE A 202 -7.65 9.12 -15.15
#